data_AF-G4YZS2-F1
#
_entry.id   AF-G4YZS2-F1
#
_cell.length_a   1.000
_cell.length_b   1.000
_cell.length_c   1.000
_cell.angle_alpha   90.00
_cell.angle_beta   90.00
_cell.angle_gamma   90.00
#
_symmetry.space_group_name_H-M   'P 1'
#
loop_
_entity.id
_entity.type
_entity.pdbx_description
1 polymer ?
#
loop_
_entity_poly.entity_id
_entity_poly.type
_entity_poly.pdbx_seq_one_letter_code
_entity_poly.pdbx_strand_id
1 'polypeptide(L)'
;MNASDLRPAPPSKLDMEDAEPKASRMRLASFPVLEDDTDSFIYEDDGESNEGDGNSELCMYIQRLEREKQELENEVQLLRDRNASQQIKFQATERRVEMLEASLKDALNASDAFRQEKDVVLALQASERERMASLVALLEEAQNRYEDAERARQSAIFKLSSLQASRADATSQSLLPPVTKSTPTPRGSLSLASDTFADGSLDFGERIEKYKRDIELLRQKLGLTEEQAAERQKMAVSLALHEAQLDYSNVVEHMKLECERRLNEWRHDEAVRAKEKESAMDEDRYSIRLEMKHALQRSQIDQRVAYLQAQAEFTPGTLSQRSPAESDFSIGTLDEVLVRMQLEQVRTRRFEALKKTLLIRHAKLNQAAKELFCRWKIQTSNTRMLRLNAILHMHRIVLHLESRKKLRCFNKWRTQVQQLQVHTFQAQALSCWNRMIAVERISHVIDQTTVSGVLILLSSVDAFH
;
A
#
# COMPACT_ATOMS: atom_id res chain seq x y z
N MET A 1 10.77 26.30 -50.49
CA MET A 1 9.65 25.68 -51.23
C MET A 1 9.71 24.19 -50.92
N ASN A 2 8.80 23.52 -50.22
CA ASN A 2 7.49 23.86 -49.69
C ASN A 2 7.37 23.23 -48.29
N ALA A 3 6.85 24.02 -47.35
CA ALA A 3 6.29 23.51 -46.11
C ALA A 3 4.92 22.89 -46.43
N SER A 4 4.60 21.77 -45.81
CA SER A 4 3.23 21.26 -45.77
C SER A 4 2.94 20.78 -44.37
N ASP A 5 1.94 21.43 -43.80
CA ASP A 5 1.45 21.36 -42.44
C ASP A 5 0.99 19.95 -42.04
N LEU A 6 1.53 19.44 -40.94
CA LEU A 6 0.89 18.37 -40.17
C LEU A 6 0.30 18.98 -38.90
N ARG A 7 -0.98 19.35 -39.02
CA ARG A 7 -1.86 19.78 -37.94
C ARG A 7 -2.21 18.56 -37.08
N PRO A 8 -2.03 18.57 -35.75
CA PRO A 8 -2.61 17.55 -34.89
C PRO A 8 -4.12 17.78 -34.75
N ALA A 9 -4.89 16.71 -34.87
CA ALA A 9 -6.35 16.71 -34.72
C ALA A 9 -6.77 17.21 -33.33
N PRO A 10 -7.90 17.95 -33.21
CA PRO A 10 -8.41 18.39 -31.92
C PRO A 10 -8.96 17.20 -31.12
N PRO A 11 -8.90 17.24 -29.77
CA PRO A 11 -9.49 16.21 -28.94
C PRO A 11 -11.01 16.19 -29.13
N SER A 12 -11.52 15.05 -29.59
CA SER A 12 -12.95 14.78 -29.58
C SER A 12 -13.46 14.89 -28.15
N LYS A 13 -14.33 15.86 -27.90
CA LYS A 13 -15.19 15.92 -26.73
C LYS A 13 -15.89 14.56 -26.61
N LEU A 14 -15.49 13.79 -25.61
CA LEU A 14 -16.35 12.75 -25.05
C LEU A 14 -17.45 13.50 -24.30
N ASP A 15 -18.60 13.64 -24.95
CA ASP A 15 -19.86 13.91 -24.28
C ASP A 15 -20.06 12.78 -23.27
N MET A 16 -19.75 13.08 -22.01
CA MET A 16 -20.29 12.38 -20.86
C MET A 16 -21.78 12.72 -20.83
N GLU A 17 -22.58 12.01 -21.62
CA GLU A 17 -23.99 11.87 -21.33
C GLU A 17 -24.10 11.10 -20.02
N ASP A 18 -24.31 11.89 -18.98
CA ASP A 18 -24.78 11.53 -17.65
C ASP A 18 -26.20 10.93 -17.79
N ALA A 19 -26.27 9.68 -18.25
CA ALA A 19 -27.48 8.90 -18.20
C ALA A 19 -27.52 8.18 -16.85
N GLU A 20 -28.03 8.90 -15.83
CA GLU A 20 -28.61 8.30 -14.64
C GLU A 20 -29.43 7.05 -15.05
N PRO A 21 -29.20 5.87 -14.45
CA PRO A 21 -30.19 4.82 -14.54
C PRO A 21 -31.39 5.29 -13.70
N LYS A 22 -32.37 5.92 -14.37
CA LYS A 22 -33.74 6.04 -13.86
C LYS A 22 -34.10 4.66 -13.34
N ALA A 23 -34.21 4.56 -12.01
CA ALA A 23 -34.72 3.39 -11.32
C ALA A 23 -36.03 3.03 -12.00
N SER A 24 -35.99 1.96 -12.80
CA SER A 24 -37.13 1.34 -13.39
C SER A 24 -38.01 0.91 -12.24
N ARG A 25 -39.09 1.68 -12.04
CA ARG A 25 -40.24 1.31 -11.25
C ARG A 25 -40.58 -0.12 -11.64
N MET A 26 -40.29 -1.07 -10.75
CA MET A 26 -40.77 -2.44 -10.81
C MET A 26 -42.26 -2.37 -11.17
N ARG A 27 -42.61 -2.64 -12.43
CA ARG A 27 -43.96 -3.07 -12.76
C ARG A 27 -44.06 -4.46 -12.16
N LEU A 28 -44.80 -4.52 -11.05
CA LEU A 28 -45.35 -5.75 -10.51
C LEU A 28 -45.87 -6.61 -11.65
N ALA A 29 -45.54 -7.90 -11.61
CA ALA A 29 -46.22 -8.90 -12.40
C ALA A 29 -47.73 -8.77 -12.11
N SER A 30 -48.47 -8.28 -13.09
CA SER A 30 -49.93 -8.39 -13.10
C SER A 30 -50.26 -9.85 -13.29
N PHE A 31 -50.64 -10.50 -12.20
CA PHE A 31 -51.30 -11.80 -12.21
C PHE A 31 -52.48 -11.77 -13.19
N PRO A 32 -52.67 -12.80 -14.04
CA PRO A 32 -53.92 -12.94 -14.77
C PRO A 32 -55.01 -13.24 -13.75
N VAL A 33 -55.94 -12.31 -13.61
CA VAL A 33 -57.22 -12.53 -12.93
C VAL A 33 -57.97 -13.54 -13.80
N LEU A 34 -58.14 -14.74 -13.25
CA LEU A 34 -59.16 -15.68 -13.67
C LEU A 34 -60.51 -15.00 -13.39
N GLU A 35 -61.12 -14.42 -14.43
CA GLU A 35 -62.54 -14.12 -14.42
C GLU A 35 -63.29 -15.41 -14.72
N ASP A 36 -64.02 -15.83 -13.69
CA ASP A 36 -64.91 -16.96 -13.59
C ASP A 36 -66.24 -16.57 -14.22
N ASP A 37 -66.34 -16.64 -15.55
CA ASP A 37 -67.61 -16.51 -16.29
C ASP A 37 -68.07 -17.89 -16.75
N THR A 38 -68.42 -18.74 -15.80
CA THR A 38 -69.48 -19.72 -16.01
C THR A 38 -70.81 -19.09 -15.66
N ASP A 39 -71.52 -18.61 -16.67
CA ASP A 39 -72.98 -18.75 -16.72
C ASP A 39 -73.48 -18.68 -18.17
N SER A 40 -73.81 -19.88 -18.66
CA SER A 40 -74.97 -20.19 -19.50
C SER A 40 -75.78 -19.00 -19.98
N PHE A 41 -75.83 -18.73 -21.28
CA PHE A 41 -77.09 -18.56 -22.01
C PHE A 41 -76.86 -18.80 -23.51
N ILE A 42 -77.20 -20.01 -23.94
CA ILE A 42 -77.54 -20.30 -25.34
C ILE A 42 -78.89 -19.64 -25.58
N TYR A 43 -78.94 -18.64 -26.45
CA TYR A 43 -80.13 -18.34 -27.23
C TYR A 43 -79.79 -18.68 -28.68
N GLU A 44 -80.42 -19.75 -29.17
CA GLU A 44 -80.75 -19.86 -30.58
C GLU A 44 -81.84 -18.81 -30.84
N ASP A 45 -81.58 -17.89 -31.78
CA ASP A 45 -82.61 -17.04 -32.39
C ASP A 45 -82.23 -16.85 -33.87
N ASP A 46 -82.65 -17.84 -34.63
CA ASP A 46 -83.53 -17.74 -35.79
C ASP A 46 -83.27 -16.61 -36.80
N GLY A 47 -82.81 -17.01 -37.98
CA GLY A 47 -83.54 -16.71 -39.23
C GLY A 47 -83.46 -15.29 -39.79
N GLU A 48 -83.03 -15.23 -41.06
CA GLU A 48 -83.22 -14.11 -42.00
C GLU A 48 -82.33 -12.90 -41.70
N SER A 49 -81.25 -12.66 -42.44
CA SER A 49 -81.34 -12.22 -43.83
C SER A 49 -79.94 -11.78 -44.30
N ASN A 50 -79.78 -11.68 -45.62
CA ASN A 50 -78.67 -11.03 -46.33
C ASN A 50 -77.47 -11.90 -46.76
N GLU A 51 -77.72 -12.86 -47.65
CA GLU A 51 -76.72 -13.49 -48.55
C GLU A 51 -75.99 -12.48 -49.49
N GLY A 52 -76.15 -11.17 -49.29
CA GLY A 52 -75.54 -10.11 -50.11
C GLY A 52 -74.27 -9.47 -49.54
N ASP A 53 -73.94 -9.67 -48.25
CA ASP A 53 -72.82 -8.94 -47.60
C ASP A 53 -71.84 -9.85 -46.82
N GLY A 54 -72.22 -11.10 -46.51
CA GLY A 54 -71.34 -12.03 -45.79
C GLY A 54 -70.02 -12.32 -46.52
N ASN A 55 -70.00 -12.25 -47.86
CA ASN A 55 -68.78 -12.45 -48.63
C ASN A 55 -67.81 -11.25 -48.54
N SER A 56 -68.35 -10.04 -48.38
CA SER A 56 -67.57 -8.81 -48.16
C SER A 56 -66.99 -8.77 -46.75
N GLU A 57 -67.80 -9.11 -45.75
CA GLU A 57 -67.38 -9.25 -44.35
C GLU A 57 -66.30 -10.33 -44.19
N LEU A 58 -66.47 -11.48 -44.86
CA LEU A 58 -65.46 -12.55 -44.88
C LEU A 58 -64.15 -12.09 -45.54
N CYS A 59 -64.21 -11.36 -46.67
CA CYS A 59 -63.01 -10.80 -47.29
C CYS A 59 -62.28 -9.80 -46.38
N MET A 60 -63.03 -8.92 -45.70
CA MET A 60 -62.45 -7.97 -44.74
C MET A 60 -61.84 -8.65 -43.52
N TYR A 61 -62.46 -9.74 -43.05
CA TYR A 61 -61.93 -10.56 -41.97
C TYR A 61 -60.65 -11.30 -42.38
N ILE A 62 -60.64 -11.93 -43.56
CA ILE A 62 -59.43 -12.58 -44.12
C ILE A 62 -58.31 -11.57 -44.26
N GLN A 63 -58.58 -10.39 -44.82
CA GLN A 63 -57.57 -9.34 -44.97
C GLN A 63 -57.05 -8.81 -43.62
N ARG A 64 -57.89 -8.82 -42.57
CA ARG A 64 -57.45 -8.48 -41.21
C ARG A 64 -56.54 -9.56 -40.65
N LEU A 65 -56.92 -10.84 -40.77
CA LEU A 65 -56.10 -11.97 -40.34
C LEU A 65 -54.76 -12.05 -41.10
N GLU A 66 -54.75 -11.73 -42.39
CA GLU A 66 -53.51 -11.67 -43.19
C GLU A 66 -52.58 -10.57 -42.70
N ARG A 67 -53.12 -9.40 -42.33
CA ARG A 67 -52.33 -8.32 -41.72
C ARG A 67 -51.79 -8.70 -40.35
N GLU A 68 -52.63 -9.24 -39.47
CA GLU A 68 -52.21 -9.72 -38.15
C GLU A 68 -51.16 -10.83 -38.25
N LYS A 69 -51.32 -11.75 -39.20
CA LYS A 69 -50.33 -12.79 -39.49
C LYS A 69 -49.00 -12.18 -39.92
N GLN A 70 -49.00 -11.22 -40.84
CA GLN A 70 -47.77 -10.54 -41.28
C GLN A 70 -47.11 -9.77 -40.13
N GLU A 71 -47.90 -9.11 -39.28
CA GLU A 71 -47.39 -8.40 -38.10
C GLU A 71 -46.73 -9.36 -37.10
N LEU A 72 -47.36 -10.50 -36.81
CA LEU A 72 -46.81 -11.54 -35.94
C LEU A 72 -45.55 -12.19 -36.55
N GLU A 73 -45.54 -12.44 -37.87
CA GLU A 73 -44.35 -12.96 -38.56
C GLU A 73 -43.17 -11.97 -38.45
N ASN A 74 -43.43 -10.67 -38.59
CA ASN A 74 -42.43 -9.62 -38.40
C ASN A 74 -41.92 -9.57 -36.95
N GLU A 75 -42.80 -9.69 -35.96
CA GLU A 75 -42.41 -9.70 -34.55
C GLU A 75 -41.56 -10.93 -34.20
N VAL A 76 -41.95 -12.12 -34.70
CA VAL A 76 -41.17 -13.35 -34.54
C VAL A 76 -39.78 -13.21 -35.17
N GLN A 77 -39.70 -12.60 -36.35
CA GLN A 77 -38.41 -12.38 -37.01
C GLN A 77 -37.52 -11.42 -36.21
N LEU A 78 -38.09 -10.31 -35.70
CA LEU A 78 -37.36 -9.36 -34.86
C LEU A 78 -36.86 -10.02 -33.56
N LEU A 79 -37.67 -10.87 -32.93
CA LEU A 79 -37.27 -11.63 -31.75
C LEU A 79 -36.15 -12.63 -32.05
N ARG A 80 -36.20 -13.31 -33.21
CA ARG A 80 -35.11 -14.19 -33.66
C ARG A 80 -33.82 -13.44 -33.87
N ASP A 81 -33.86 -12.29 -34.53
CA ASP A 81 -32.67 -11.46 -34.78
C ASP A 81 -32.09 -10.91 -33.47
N ARG A 82 -32.95 -10.52 -32.52
CA ARG A 82 -32.53 -10.10 -31.18
C ARG A 82 -31.87 -11.25 -30.41
N ASN A 83 -32.43 -12.45 -30.49
CA ASN A 83 -31.87 -13.64 -29.84
C ASN A 83 -30.51 -14.03 -30.46
N ALA A 84 -30.40 -14.02 -31.80
CA ALA A 84 -29.13 -14.27 -32.50
C ALA A 84 -28.06 -13.24 -32.10
N SER A 85 -28.42 -11.95 -32.02
CA SER A 85 -27.52 -10.89 -31.55
C SER A 85 -27.08 -11.11 -30.10
N GLN A 86 -28.00 -11.51 -29.21
CA GLN A 86 -27.66 -11.84 -27.82
C GLN A 86 -26.73 -13.05 -27.73
N GLN A 87 -26.97 -14.10 -28.52
CA GLN A 87 -26.14 -15.30 -28.54
C GLN A 87 -24.70 -14.99 -28.97
N ILE A 88 -24.51 -14.14 -29.99
CA ILE A 88 -23.17 -13.67 -30.41
C ILE A 88 -22.49 -12.89 -29.28
N LYS A 89 -23.23 -12.02 -28.58
CA LYS A 89 -22.70 -11.27 -27.42
C LYS A 89 -22.28 -12.22 -26.30
N PHE A 90 -23.09 -13.23 -25.99
CA PHE A 90 -22.75 -14.23 -24.97
C PHE A 90 -21.48 -15.00 -25.32
N GLN A 91 -21.36 -15.50 -26.55
CA GLN A 91 -20.15 -16.19 -27.01
C GLN A 91 -18.90 -15.28 -26.97
N ALA A 92 -19.05 -14.00 -27.32
CA ALA A 92 -17.95 -13.04 -27.24
C ALA A 92 -17.52 -12.79 -25.78
N THR A 93 -18.49 -12.70 -24.85
CA THR A 93 -18.18 -12.56 -23.43
C THR A 93 -17.57 -13.82 -22.84
N GLU A 94 -18.02 -15.01 -23.25
CA GLU A 94 -17.49 -16.30 -22.80
C GLU A 94 -16.03 -16.46 -23.21
N ARG A 95 -15.69 -16.23 -24.49
CA ARG A 95 -14.29 -16.22 -24.95
C ARG A 95 -13.43 -15.20 -24.20
N ARG A 96 -14.00 -14.04 -23.86
CA ARG A 96 -13.28 -13.03 -23.07
C ARG A 96 -13.02 -13.51 -21.64
N VAL A 97 -13.97 -14.19 -21.01
CA VAL A 97 -13.81 -14.79 -19.69
C VAL A 97 -12.72 -15.86 -19.73
N GLU A 98 -12.76 -16.78 -20.71
CA GLU A 98 -11.73 -17.82 -20.88
C GLU A 98 -10.31 -17.23 -21.03
N MET A 99 -10.15 -16.17 -21.83
CA MET A 99 -8.87 -15.48 -21.97
C MET A 99 -8.40 -14.82 -20.66
N LEU A 100 -9.33 -14.24 -19.90
CA LEU A 100 -9.02 -13.63 -18.60
C LEU A 100 -8.65 -14.69 -17.56
N GLU A 101 -9.31 -15.84 -17.57
CA GLU A 101 -8.99 -16.97 -16.70
C GLU A 101 -7.61 -17.56 -17.02
N ALA A 102 -7.29 -17.73 -18.31
CA ALA A 102 -5.95 -18.16 -18.73
C ALA A 102 -4.86 -17.16 -18.28
N SER A 103 -5.10 -15.86 -18.49
CA SER A 103 -4.19 -14.79 -18.05
C SER A 103 -4.02 -14.76 -16.53
N LEU A 104 -5.09 -14.97 -15.77
CA LEU A 104 -5.04 -15.08 -14.30
C LEU A 104 -4.19 -16.28 -13.87
N LYS A 105 -4.37 -17.43 -14.53
CA LYS A 105 -3.61 -18.65 -14.25
C LYS A 105 -2.12 -18.44 -14.51
N ASP A 106 -1.77 -17.81 -15.62
CA ASP A 106 -0.38 -17.48 -15.95
C ASP A 106 0.24 -16.50 -14.94
N ALA A 107 -0.53 -15.50 -14.51
CA ALA A 107 -0.09 -14.54 -13.49
C ALA A 107 0.13 -15.20 -12.12
N LEU A 108 -0.72 -16.16 -11.73
CA LEU A 108 -0.54 -16.94 -10.51
C LEU A 108 0.71 -17.82 -10.58
N ASN A 109 0.90 -18.54 -11.69
CA ASN A 109 2.09 -19.38 -11.89
C ASN A 109 3.39 -18.55 -11.85
N ALA A 110 3.39 -17.37 -12.49
CA ALA A 110 4.52 -16.45 -12.42
C ALA A 110 4.76 -15.95 -10.98
N SER A 111 3.70 -15.60 -10.25
CA SER A 111 3.81 -15.19 -8.85
C SER A 111 4.37 -16.28 -7.94
N ASP A 112 4.03 -17.55 -8.19
CA ASP A 112 4.54 -18.67 -7.40
C ASP A 112 6.00 -18.98 -7.75
N ALA A 113 6.40 -18.87 -9.02
CA ALA A 113 7.80 -18.96 -9.43
C ALA A 113 8.66 -17.88 -8.76
N PHE A 114 8.20 -16.62 -8.75
CA PHE A 114 8.89 -15.53 -8.04
C PHE A 114 8.98 -15.76 -6.52
N ARG A 115 7.97 -16.39 -5.92
CA ARG A 115 7.99 -16.74 -4.50
C ARG A 115 9.07 -17.79 -4.22
N GLN A 116 9.12 -18.84 -5.02
CA GLN A 116 10.13 -19.91 -4.89
C GLN A 116 11.55 -19.34 -5.07
N GLU A 117 11.78 -18.48 -6.06
CA GLU A 117 13.08 -17.83 -6.26
C GLU A 117 13.49 -17.00 -5.04
N LYS A 118 12.55 -16.20 -4.49
CA LYS A 118 12.80 -15.40 -3.29
C LYS A 118 13.13 -16.28 -2.07
N ASP A 119 12.44 -17.39 -1.89
CA ASP A 119 12.67 -18.31 -0.77
C ASP A 119 14.06 -18.96 -0.88
N VAL A 120 14.52 -19.31 -2.08
CA VAL A 120 15.89 -19.79 -2.33
C VAL A 120 16.93 -18.72 -1.98
N VAL A 121 16.71 -17.46 -2.39
CA VAL A 121 17.62 -16.35 -2.05
C VAL A 121 17.68 -16.11 -0.54
N LEU A 122 16.56 -16.19 0.17
CA LEU A 122 16.52 -16.06 1.63
C LEU A 122 17.26 -17.21 2.33
N ALA A 123 17.11 -18.44 1.82
CA ALA A 123 17.84 -19.60 2.34
C ALA A 123 19.35 -19.46 2.13
N LEU A 124 19.78 -19.01 0.94
CA LEU A 124 21.20 -18.71 0.68
C LEU A 124 21.73 -17.64 1.62
N GLN A 125 21.01 -16.53 1.81
CA GLN A 125 21.42 -15.48 2.72
C GLN A 125 21.51 -15.95 4.18
N ALA A 126 20.61 -16.84 4.62
CA ALA A 126 20.69 -17.45 5.95
C ALA A 126 21.95 -18.31 6.09
N SER A 127 22.28 -19.13 5.08
CA SER A 127 23.50 -19.94 5.08
C SER A 127 24.78 -19.09 5.10
N GLU A 128 24.79 -17.94 4.41
CA GLU A 128 25.91 -17.01 4.43
C GLU A 128 26.07 -16.34 5.80
N ARG A 129 24.96 -15.99 6.47
CA ARG A 129 24.99 -15.45 7.83
C ARG A 129 25.52 -16.47 8.83
N GLU A 130 25.12 -17.74 8.71
CA GLU A 130 25.64 -18.81 9.55
C GLU A 130 27.15 -19.02 9.34
N ARG A 131 27.61 -19.00 8.08
CA ARG A 131 29.03 -19.05 7.75
C ARG A 131 29.81 -17.87 8.35
N MET A 132 29.26 -16.66 8.27
CA MET A 132 29.87 -15.47 8.89
C MET A 132 29.92 -15.59 10.42
N ALA A 133 28.86 -16.07 11.06
CA ALA A 133 28.84 -16.30 12.50
C ALA A 133 29.90 -17.32 12.94
N SER A 134 30.07 -18.41 12.17
CA SER A 134 31.13 -19.39 12.41
C SER A 134 32.53 -18.78 12.27
N LEU A 135 32.76 -17.93 11.26
CA LEU A 135 34.04 -17.21 11.11
C LEU A 135 34.30 -16.24 12.27
N VAL A 136 33.28 -15.53 12.74
CA VAL A 136 33.40 -14.63 13.90
C VAL A 136 33.77 -15.42 15.16
N ALA A 137 33.11 -16.56 15.42
CA ALA A 137 33.45 -17.41 16.56
C ALA A 137 34.89 -17.93 16.51
N LEU A 138 35.40 -18.29 15.34
CA LEU A 138 36.80 -18.69 15.16
C LEU A 138 37.79 -17.54 15.42
N LEU A 139 37.43 -16.32 15.02
CA LEU A 139 38.24 -15.13 15.29
C LEU A 139 38.24 -14.78 16.79
N GLU A 140 37.09 -14.86 17.46
CA GLU A 140 36.99 -14.67 18.91
C GLU A 140 37.80 -15.72 19.68
N GLU A 141 37.75 -16.99 19.27
CA GLU A 141 38.58 -18.04 19.86
C GLU A 141 40.08 -17.77 19.64
N ALA A 142 40.48 -17.36 18.44
CA ALA A 142 41.87 -17.02 18.15
C ALA A 142 42.35 -15.80 18.97
N GLN A 143 41.50 -14.80 19.14
CA GLN A 143 41.77 -13.64 19.99
C GLN A 143 41.93 -14.03 21.46
N ASN A 144 41.02 -14.85 22.00
CA ASN A 144 41.11 -15.34 23.37
C ASN A 144 42.42 -16.10 23.62
N ARG A 145 42.82 -16.97 22.69
CA ARG A 145 44.11 -17.69 22.76
C ARG A 145 45.31 -16.73 22.74
N TYR A 146 45.22 -15.66 21.95
CA TYR A 146 46.27 -14.62 21.93
C TYR A 146 46.35 -13.86 23.25
N GLU A 147 45.21 -13.47 23.82
CA GLU A 147 45.14 -12.79 25.12
C GLU A 147 45.64 -13.70 26.27
N ASP A 148 45.34 -14.99 26.23
CA ASP A 148 45.87 -15.99 27.16
C ASP A 148 47.40 -16.10 27.06
N ALA A 149 47.93 -16.16 25.83
CA ALA A 149 49.37 -16.20 25.60
C ALA A 149 50.06 -14.92 26.08
N GLU A 150 49.43 -13.76 25.89
CA GLU A 150 49.95 -12.47 26.35
C GLU A 150 49.92 -12.36 27.88
N ARG A 151 48.86 -12.84 28.55
CA ARG A 151 48.80 -12.95 30.01
C ARG A 151 49.88 -13.90 30.55
N ALA A 152 50.11 -15.04 29.89
CA ALA A 152 51.19 -15.96 30.25
C ALA A 152 52.57 -15.30 30.09
N ARG A 153 52.78 -14.54 29.01
CA ARG A 153 54.01 -13.76 28.76
C ARG A 153 54.24 -12.71 29.85
N GLN A 154 53.23 -11.93 30.20
CA GLN A 154 53.31 -10.93 31.27
C GLN A 154 53.60 -11.57 32.64
N SER A 155 52.97 -12.72 32.95
CA SER A 155 53.26 -13.49 34.16
C SER A 155 54.71 -13.98 34.19
N ALA A 156 55.24 -14.48 33.06
CA ALA A 156 56.63 -14.92 32.95
C ALA A 156 57.60 -13.74 33.14
N ILE A 157 57.33 -12.58 32.54
CA ILE A 157 58.12 -11.36 32.72
C ILE A 157 58.12 -10.92 34.19
N PHE A 158 56.95 -10.91 34.84
CA PHE A 158 56.84 -10.58 36.26
C PHE A 158 57.64 -11.56 37.13
N LYS A 159 57.53 -12.87 36.88
CA LYS A 159 58.31 -13.88 37.60
C LYS A 159 59.81 -13.67 37.39
N LEU A 160 60.27 -13.44 36.16
CA LEU A 160 61.68 -13.15 35.88
C LEU A 160 62.15 -11.88 36.59
N SER A 161 61.35 -10.79 36.57
CA SER A 161 61.65 -9.56 37.27
C SER A 161 61.71 -9.77 38.79
N SER A 162 60.80 -10.59 39.35
CA SER A 162 60.81 -10.93 40.77
C SER A 162 62.01 -11.78 41.15
N LEU A 163 62.44 -12.70 40.29
CA LEU A 163 63.65 -13.51 40.50
C LEU A 163 64.91 -12.65 40.44
N GLN A 164 64.96 -11.69 39.50
CA GLN A 164 66.04 -10.70 39.42
C GLN A 164 66.07 -9.81 40.66
N ALA A 165 64.92 -9.31 41.12
CA ALA A 165 64.81 -8.53 42.35
C ALA A 165 65.21 -9.37 43.58
N SER A 166 64.72 -10.60 43.72
CA SER A 166 65.11 -11.49 44.83
C SER A 166 66.58 -11.87 44.80
N ARG A 167 67.19 -11.96 43.61
CA ARG A 167 68.64 -12.18 43.48
C ARG A 167 69.40 -10.94 43.94
N ALA A 168 68.96 -9.74 43.58
CA ALA A 168 69.53 -8.49 44.07
C ALA A 168 69.33 -8.33 45.60
N ASP A 169 68.15 -8.66 46.11
CA ASP A 169 67.82 -8.58 47.54
C ASP A 169 68.53 -9.65 48.36
N ALA A 170 68.68 -10.89 47.87
CA ALA A 170 69.49 -11.92 48.56
C ALA A 170 70.97 -11.54 48.58
N THR A 171 71.47 -10.91 47.51
CA THR A 171 72.81 -10.30 47.49
C THR A 171 72.91 -9.17 48.53
N SER A 172 71.80 -8.46 48.79
CA SER A 172 71.73 -7.34 49.75
C SER A 172 71.48 -7.78 51.21
N GLN A 173 70.70 -8.84 51.44
CA GLN A 173 70.30 -9.38 52.75
C GLN A 173 71.28 -10.44 53.28
N SER A 174 72.18 -10.97 52.45
CA SER A 174 73.40 -11.63 52.95
C SER A 174 74.24 -10.73 53.86
N LEU A 175 73.91 -9.44 53.96
CA LEU A 175 74.61 -8.49 54.80
C LEU A 175 73.97 -8.26 56.20
N LEU A 176 72.71 -8.64 56.53
CA LEU A 176 72.09 -8.34 57.86
C LEU A 176 70.88 -9.27 58.31
N PRO A 177 70.64 -9.55 59.63
CA PRO A 177 69.63 -10.51 60.13
C PRO A 177 68.29 -9.92 60.70
N PRO A 178 67.15 -10.69 60.84
CA PRO A 178 65.77 -10.14 60.95
C PRO A 178 64.95 -10.40 62.25
N VAL A 179 63.85 -9.63 62.47
CA VAL A 179 62.79 -9.83 63.52
C VAL A 179 61.34 -9.50 63.00
N THR A 180 60.33 -10.16 63.57
CA THR A 180 58.91 -10.40 63.13
C THR A 180 57.79 -9.46 63.66
N LYS A 181 56.60 -9.50 63.02
CA LYS A 181 55.37 -8.65 63.17
C LYS A 181 54.13 -9.38 63.79
N SER A 182 53.07 -8.63 64.19
CA SER A 182 51.69 -9.12 64.47
C SER A 182 50.56 -8.09 64.15
N THR A 183 49.31 -8.55 63.98
CA THR A 183 48.09 -7.90 63.38
C THR A 183 46.83 -7.97 64.30
N PRO A 184 45.74 -7.15 64.12
CA PRO A 184 44.39 -7.45 64.66
C PRO A 184 43.15 -7.20 63.72
N THR A 185 41.94 -7.65 64.17
CA THR A 185 40.58 -7.68 63.51
C THR A 185 39.50 -6.74 64.16
N PRO A 186 38.36 -6.37 63.51
CA PRO A 186 37.32 -5.44 64.05
C PRO A 186 35.88 -5.99 64.29
N ARG A 187 35.00 -5.19 64.94
CA ARG A 187 33.62 -5.46 65.47
C ARG A 187 32.67 -4.22 65.32
N GLY A 188 31.34 -4.41 65.16
CA GLY A 188 30.24 -3.41 65.37
C GLY A 188 29.16 -3.41 64.26
N SER A 189 27.81 -3.53 64.40
CA SER A 189 26.74 -3.22 65.38
C SER A 189 26.31 -1.74 65.50
N LEU A 190 25.03 -1.41 65.19
CA LEU A 190 24.11 -0.39 65.80
C LEU A 190 22.78 -0.26 64.97
N SER A 191 21.59 -0.57 65.55
CA SER A 191 20.50 0.32 66.10
C SER A 191 19.64 1.06 65.05
N LEU A 192 18.30 0.95 64.87
CA LEU A 192 17.07 0.86 65.71
C LEU A 192 16.54 2.23 66.22
N ALA A 193 15.40 2.67 65.65
CA ALA A 193 14.43 3.63 66.23
C ALA A 193 13.14 3.69 65.37
N SER A 194 11.97 3.40 65.95
CA SER A 194 10.70 4.10 65.69
C SER A 194 9.59 3.66 66.67
N ASP A 195 9.30 4.59 67.57
CA ASP A 195 8.03 5.02 68.18
C ASP A 195 6.94 4.06 68.70
N THR A 196 6.76 4.24 70.02
CA THR A 196 5.65 3.96 70.94
C THR A 196 4.26 4.43 70.49
N PHE A 197 3.30 3.51 70.48
CA PHE A 197 1.87 3.80 70.54
C PHE A 197 1.40 3.85 72.00
N ALA A 198 0.81 4.97 72.41
CA ALA A 198 0.17 5.15 73.71
C ALA A 198 -1.24 4.53 73.70
N ASP A 199 -1.47 3.73 74.73
CA ASP A 199 -2.71 3.03 75.06
C ASP A 199 -3.72 4.00 75.71
N GLY A 200 -4.89 4.10 75.10
CA GLY A 200 -6.02 4.91 75.56
C GLY A 200 -7.28 4.32 74.93
N SER A 201 -8.06 3.61 75.72
CA SER A 201 -9.29 2.91 75.32
C SER A 201 -10.34 3.92 74.82
N LEU A 202 -10.27 4.28 73.54
CA LEU A 202 -11.32 4.99 72.83
C LEU A 202 -12.59 4.13 72.80
N ASP A 203 -13.71 4.76 73.18
CA ASP A 203 -15.04 4.17 73.11
C ASP A 203 -15.31 3.61 71.70
N PHE A 204 -16.07 2.53 71.62
CA PHE A 204 -16.24 1.77 70.38
C PHE A 204 -16.77 2.64 69.24
N GLY A 205 -17.62 3.63 69.55
CA GLY A 205 -18.11 4.64 68.60
C GLY A 205 -17.02 5.59 68.08
N GLU A 206 -16.10 6.04 68.93
CA GLU A 206 -15.01 6.94 68.54
C GLU A 206 -13.99 6.24 67.64
N ARG A 207 -13.74 4.94 67.85
CA ARG A 207 -12.93 4.11 66.95
C ARG A 207 -13.57 3.96 65.58
N ILE A 208 -14.88 3.73 65.51
CA ILE A 208 -15.60 3.62 64.24
C ILE A 208 -15.51 4.94 63.46
N GLU A 209 -15.72 6.08 64.12
CA GLU A 209 -15.63 7.39 63.47
C GLU A 209 -14.20 7.75 63.04
N LYS A 210 -13.18 7.29 63.79
CA LYS A 210 -11.78 7.40 63.36
C LYS A 210 -11.53 6.58 62.09
N TYR A 211 -11.95 5.31 62.05
CA TYR A 211 -11.77 4.47 60.86
C TYR A 211 -12.53 5.00 59.64
N LYS A 212 -13.73 5.56 59.80
CA LYS A 212 -14.44 6.24 58.71
C LYS A 212 -13.64 7.40 58.13
N ARG A 213 -13.07 8.25 59.00
CA ARG A 213 -12.20 9.37 58.59
C ARG A 213 -10.93 8.88 57.90
N ASP A 214 -10.30 7.83 58.42
CA ASP A 214 -9.08 7.25 57.83
C ASP A 214 -9.37 6.63 56.45
N ILE A 215 -10.51 5.94 56.29
CA ILE A 215 -10.95 5.37 54.99
C ILE A 215 -11.25 6.49 53.99
N GLU A 216 -11.90 7.58 54.42
CA GLU A 216 -12.20 8.71 53.54
C GLU A 216 -10.91 9.44 53.10
N LEU A 217 -9.96 9.64 54.02
CA LEU A 217 -8.62 10.16 53.71
C LEU A 217 -7.86 9.24 52.75
N LEU A 218 -7.96 7.93 52.91
CA LEU A 218 -7.36 6.96 51.98
C LEU A 218 -7.98 7.06 50.59
N ARG A 219 -9.31 7.21 50.48
CA ARG A 219 -10.00 7.41 49.20
C ARG A 219 -9.58 8.71 48.52
N GLN A 220 -9.48 9.81 49.26
CA GLN A 220 -9.02 11.09 48.73
C GLN A 220 -7.56 11.02 48.26
N LYS A 221 -6.69 10.37 49.03
CA LYS A 221 -5.29 10.13 48.63
C LYS A 221 -5.22 9.26 47.37
N LEU A 222 -6.02 8.20 47.29
CA LEU A 222 -6.06 7.32 46.13
C LEU A 222 -6.50 8.09 44.88
N GLY A 223 -7.58 8.88 44.98
CA GLY A 223 -8.06 9.74 43.88
C GLY A 223 -7.02 10.75 43.42
N LEU A 224 -6.33 11.42 44.34
CA LEU A 224 -5.23 12.34 44.01
C LEU A 224 -4.05 11.63 43.32
N THR A 225 -3.70 10.42 43.74
CA THR A 225 -2.63 9.65 43.08
C THR A 225 -3.02 9.17 41.69
N GLU A 226 -4.29 8.81 41.47
CA GLU A 226 -4.82 8.45 40.16
C GLU A 226 -4.84 9.66 39.22
N GLU A 227 -5.29 10.83 39.69
CA GLU A 227 -5.25 12.07 38.92
C GLU A 227 -3.81 12.48 38.58
N GLN A 228 -2.87 12.36 39.52
CA GLN A 228 -1.46 12.67 39.28
C GLN A 228 -0.83 11.67 38.29
N ALA A 229 -1.23 10.40 38.32
CA ALA A 229 -0.79 9.41 37.34
C ALA A 229 -1.36 9.71 35.95
N ALA A 230 -2.64 10.11 35.87
CA ALA A 230 -3.29 10.49 34.62
C ALA A 230 -2.64 11.73 33.98
N GLU A 231 -2.32 12.77 34.77
CA GLU A 231 -1.63 13.96 34.27
C GLU A 231 -0.18 13.64 33.84
N ARG A 232 0.56 12.79 34.57
CA ARG A 232 1.88 12.32 34.12
C ARG A 232 1.80 11.55 32.81
N GLN A 233 0.80 10.69 32.64
CA GLN A 233 0.58 9.94 31.41
C GLN A 233 0.23 10.88 30.25
N LYS A 234 -0.64 11.86 30.49
CA LYS A 234 -1.01 12.88 29.50
C LYS A 234 0.19 13.73 29.06
N MET A 235 1.05 14.14 30.00
CA MET A 235 2.31 14.83 29.70
C MET A 235 3.30 13.95 28.94
N ALA A 236 3.42 12.66 29.28
CA ALA A 236 4.28 11.74 28.55
C ALA A 236 3.79 11.55 27.10
N VAL A 237 2.48 11.45 26.89
CA VAL A 237 1.88 11.33 25.55
C VAL A 237 2.06 12.62 24.74
N SER A 238 1.91 13.80 25.35
CA SER A 238 2.12 15.06 24.63
C SER A 238 3.58 15.28 24.22
N LEU A 239 4.53 14.90 25.08
CA LEU A 239 5.96 14.92 24.75
C LEU A 239 6.29 13.94 23.62
N ALA A 240 5.79 12.70 23.70
CA ALA A 240 6.00 11.70 22.65
C ALA A 240 5.39 12.12 21.31
N LEU A 241 4.22 12.77 21.31
CA LEU A 241 3.61 13.32 20.10
C LEU A 241 4.45 14.47 19.52
N HIS A 242 4.97 15.36 20.35
CA HIS A 242 5.81 16.47 19.91
C HIS A 242 7.14 15.96 19.34
N GLU A 243 7.77 14.98 19.98
CA GLU A 243 8.99 14.31 19.49
C GLU A 243 8.74 13.62 18.15
N ALA A 244 7.66 12.83 18.03
CA ALA A 244 7.29 12.19 16.78
C ALA A 244 7.00 13.20 15.65
N GLN A 245 6.43 14.37 15.99
CA GLN A 245 6.18 15.43 15.02
C GLN A 245 7.48 16.09 14.52
N LEU A 246 8.44 16.31 15.42
CA LEU A 246 9.77 16.81 15.05
C LEU A 246 10.52 15.80 14.17
N ASP A 247 10.48 14.52 14.52
CA ASP A 247 11.09 13.44 13.72
C ASP A 247 10.49 13.36 12.33
N TYR A 248 9.15 13.42 12.23
CA TYR A 248 8.46 13.45 10.94
C TYR A 248 8.89 14.66 10.10
N SER A 249 8.94 15.85 10.71
CA SER A 249 9.40 17.08 10.03
C SER A 249 10.84 16.94 9.53
N ASN A 250 11.74 16.40 10.34
CA ASN A 250 13.13 16.17 9.98
C ASN A 250 13.27 15.18 8.81
N VAL A 251 12.51 14.09 8.81
CA VAL A 251 12.50 13.11 7.71
C VAL A 251 12.00 13.74 6.42
N VAL A 252 10.95 14.57 6.48
CA VAL A 252 10.41 15.26 5.31
C VAL A 252 11.41 16.24 4.72
N GLU A 253 12.04 17.09 5.55
CA GLU A 253 13.06 18.04 5.10
C GLU A 253 14.29 17.32 4.54
N HIS A 254 14.77 16.26 5.19
CA HIS A 254 15.87 15.45 4.66
C HIS A 254 15.52 14.85 3.29
N MET A 255 14.32 14.27 3.14
CA MET A 255 13.87 13.70 1.87
C MET A 255 13.77 14.77 0.76
N LYS A 256 13.31 15.97 1.11
CA LYS A 256 13.22 17.10 0.19
C LYS A 256 14.62 17.52 -0.28
N LEU A 257 15.57 17.71 0.64
CA LEU A 257 16.96 18.04 0.32
C LEU A 257 17.62 16.95 -0.54
N GLU A 258 17.34 15.68 -0.27
CA GLU A 258 17.86 14.56 -1.08
C GLU A 258 17.28 14.58 -2.50
N CYS A 259 16.00 14.92 -2.65
CA CYS A 259 15.37 15.07 -3.96
C CYS A 259 15.96 16.26 -4.74
N GLU A 260 16.16 17.41 -4.08
CA GLU A 260 16.80 18.59 -4.68
C GLU A 260 18.24 18.28 -5.10
N ARG A 261 19.01 17.57 -4.27
CA ARG A 261 20.36 17.11 -4.61
C ARG A 261 20.36 16.23 -5.86
N ARG A 262 19.50 15.20 -5.91
CA ARG A 262 19.38 14.31 -7.09
C ARG A 262 18.96 15.07 -8.35
N LEU A 263 18.06 16.04 -8.21
CA LEU A 263 17.64 16.90 -9.32
C LEU A 263 18.81 17.73 -9.85
N ASN A 264 19.61 18.30 -8.96
CA ASN A 264 20.79 19.09 -9.33
C ASN A 264 21.88 18.22 -9.96
N GLU A 265 22.12 17.01 -9.45
CA GLU A 265 23.01 16.03 -10.07
C GLU A 265 22.54 15.68 -11.49
N TRP A 266 21.25 15.40 -11.67
CA TRP A 266 20.69 15.10 -12.99
C TRP A 266 20.82 16.29 -13.97
N ARG A 267 20.56 17.52 -13.49
CA ARG A 267 20.75 18.74 -14.30
C ARG A 267 22.21 18.95 -14.69
N HIS A 268 23.14 18.66 -13.78
CA HIS A 268 24.57 18.73 -14.06
C HIS A 268 24.98 17.69 -15.11
N ASP A 269 24.58 16.43 -14.94
CA ASP A 269 24.84 15.36 -15.90
C ASP A 269 24.26 15.67 -17.29
N GLU A 270 23.06 16.26 -17.34
CA GLU A 270 22.45 16.68 -18.60
C GLU A 270 23.22 17.84 -19.26
N ALA A 271 23.68 18.82 -18.48
CA ALA A 271 24.52 19.90 -18.98
C ALA A 271 25.87 19.37 -19.51
N VAL A 272 26.47 18.39 -18.83
CA VAL A 272 27.68 17.71 -19.28
C VAL A 272 27.43 16.97 -20.60
N ARG A 273 26.36 16.17 -20.69
CA ARG A 273 25.96 15.49 -21.94
C ARG A 273 25.74 16.46 -23.10
N ALA A 274 25.08 17.60 -22.84
CA ALA A 274 24.85 18.62 -23.84
C ALA A 274 26.18 19.21 -24.36
N LYS A 275 27.10 19.51 -23.45
CA LYS A 275 28.44 20.03 -23.78
C LYS A 275 29.29 19.00 -24.53
N GLU A 276 29.24 17.72 -24.15
CA GLU A 276 29.91 16.63 -24.87
C GLU A 276 29.37 16.49 -26.29
N LYS A 277 28.05 16.61 -26.47
CA LYS A 277 27.42 16.60 -27.80
C LYS A 277 27.85 17.79 -28.65
N GLU A 278 27.93 18.98 -28.06
CA GLU A 278 28.44 20.17 -28.74
C GLU A 278 29.90 20.00 -29.17
N SER A 279 30.77 19.53 -28.26
CA SER A 279 32.17 19.21 -28.56
C SER A 279 32.30 18.20 -29.70
N ALA A 280 31.49 17.13 -29.69
CA ALA A 280 31.50 16.13 -30.75
C ALA A 280 31.06 16.71 -32.11
N MET A 281 30.08 17.63 -32.13
CA MET A 281 29.69 18.32 -33.36
C MET A 281 30.79 19.27 -33.87
N ASP A 282 31.51 19.95 -32.98
CA ASP A 282 32.60 20.83 -33.37
C ASP A 282 33.83 20.07 -33.88
N GLU A 283 34.12 18.91 -33.30
CA GLU A 283 35.12 17.97 -33.84
C GLU A 283 34.73 17.47 -35.24
N ASP A 284 33.45 17.13 -35.46
CA ASP A 284 32.96 16.71 -36.77
C ASP A 284 33.06 17.85 -37.80
N ARG A 285 32.67 19.08 -37.43
CA ARG A 285 32.87 20.27 -38.26
C ARG A 285 34.34 20.50 -38.60
N TYR A 286 35.25 20.31 -37.65
CA TYR A 286 36.69 20.41 -37.89
C TYR A 286 37.18 19.32 -38.83
N SER A 287 36.72 18.08 -38.63
CA SER A 287 37.03 16.93 -39.48
C SER A 287 36.59 17.16 -40.94
N ILE A 288 35.35 17.63 -41.16
CA ILE A 288 34.82 17.96 -42.49
C ILE A 288 35.66 19.05 -43.17
N ARG A 289 36.02 20.12 -42.44
CA ARG A 289 36.89 21.18 -42.98
C ARG A 289 38.26 20.63 -43.37
N LEU A 290 38.82 19.74 -42.57
CA LEU A 290 40.10 19.12 -42.85
C LEU A 290 40.03 18.18 -44.06
N GLU A 291 38.99 17.36 -44.16
CA GLU A 291 38.74 16.50 -45.32
C GLU A 291 38.57 17.30 -46.60
N MET A 292 37.81 18.41 -46.56
CA MET A 292 37.64 19.31 -47.70
C MET A 292 38.99 19.93 -48.13
N LYS A 293 39.83 20.34 -47.18
CA LYS A 293 41.18 20.84 -47.46
C LYS A 293 42.05 19.77 -48.13
N HIS A 294 42.01 18.53 -47.65
CA HIS A 294 42.73 17.42 -48.26
C HIS A 294 42.17 17.05 -49.64
N ALA A 295 40.86 17.09 -49.85
CA ALA A 295 40.24 16.85 -51.15
C ALA A 295 40.68 17.90 -52.19
N LEU A 296 40.72 19.18 -51.79
CA LEU A 296 41.27 20.26 -52.63
C LEU A 296 42.73 20.04 -52.97
N GLN A 297 43.56 19.67 -51.99
CA GLN A 297 44.98 19.35 -52.23
C GLN A 297 45.16 18.15 -53.16
N ARG A 298 44.38 17.08 -53.00
CA ARG A 298 44.37 15.92 -53.90
C ARG A 298 44.01 16.34 -55.33
N SER A 299 42.94 17.12 -55.50
CA SER A 299 42.54 17.63 -56.81
C SER A 299 43.64 18.47 -57.48
N GLN A 300 44.37 19.30 -56.72
CA GLN A 300 45.51 20.05 -57.25
C GLN A 300 46.68 19.14 -57.67
N ILE A 301 46.94 18.07 -56.91
CA ILE A 301 47.95 17.06 -57.28
C ILE A 301 47.51 16.33 -58.55
N ASP A 302 46.27 15.88 -58.62
CA ASP A 302 45.72 15.17 -59.78
C ASP A 302 45.76 16.04 -61.04
N GLN A 303 45.45 17.34 -60.91
CA GLN A 303 45.59 18.31 -62.00
C GLN A 303 47.06 18.46 -62.45
N ARG A 304 48.01 18.53 -61.52
CA ARG A 304 49.45 18.58 -61.85
C ARG A 304 49.92 17.29 -62.50
N VAL A 305 49.48 16.14 -62.03
CA VAL A 305 49.81 14.83 -62.61
C VAL A 305 49.24 14.72 -64.02
N ALA A 306 47.96 15.06 -64.21
CA ALA A 306 47.32 15.07 -65.53
C ALA A 306 48.01 16.04 -66.49
N TYR A 307 48.43 17.22 -66.01
CA TYR A 307 49.20 18.18 -66.79
C TYR A 307 50.58 17.64 -67.19
N LEU A 308 51.31 17.01 -66.25
CA LEU A 308 52.61 16.40 -66.51
C LEU A 308 52.51 15.19 -67.45
N GLN A 309 51.45 14.38 -67.33
CA GLN A 309 51.16 13.26 -68.24
C GLN A 309 50.84 13.77 -69.65
N ALA A 310 49.99 14.79 -69.78
CA ALA A 310 49.74 15.43 -71.06
C ALA A 310 51.04 16.01 -71.66
N GLN A 311 51.88 16.66 -70.85
CA GLN A 311 53.18 17.18 -71.31
C GLN A 311 54.13 16.05 -71.76
N ALA A 312 54.12 14.90 -71.08
CA ALA A 312 54.88 13.72 -71.51
C ALA A 312 54.36 13.13 -72.82
N GLU A 313 53.05 13.11 -73.05
CA GLU A 313 52.42 12.66 -74.30
C GLU A 313 52.73 13.61 -75.48
N PHE A 314 52.90 14.92 -75.23
CA PHE A 314 53.26 15.93 -76.24
C PHE A 314 54.77 16.09 -76.47
N THR A 315 55.62 15.27 -75.86
CA THR A 315 57.08 15.30 -76.09
C THR A 315 57.52 14.11 -76.96
N PRO A 316 57.38 14.18 -78.31
CA PRO A 316 57.87 13.12 -79.17
C PRO A 316 59.39 13.23 -79.30
N GLY A 317 60.10 12.29 -78.70
CA GLY A 317 61.49 11.97 -79.05
C GLY A 317 62.55 12.74 -78.27
N THR A 318 63.06 12.11 -77.22
CA THR A 318 64.51 11.93 -77.08
C THR A 318 64.78 10.64 -76.32
N LEU A 319 65.05 9.58 -77.08
CA LEU A 319 65.85 8.45 -76.62
C LEU A 319 67.20 9.01 -76.15
N SER A 320 67.46 8.97 -74.85
CA SER A 320 68.84 8.92 -74.37
C SER A 320 68.89 8.14 -73.07
N GLN A 321 69.58 7.01 -73.16
CA GLN A 321 70.08 6.21 -72.05
C GLN A 321 70.71 7.11 -70.99
N ARG A 322 70.24 7.01 -69.74
CA ARG A 322 71.08 7.33 -68.59
C ARG A 322 70.69 6.45 -67.40
N SER A 323 71.53 5.43 -67.22
CA SER A 323 71.88 4.73 -65.97
C SER A 323 70.75 4.29 -65.02
N PRO A 324 70.67 2.99 -64.67
CA PRO A 324 69.93 2.57 -63.50
C PRO A 324 70.70 3.05 -62.27
N ALA A 325 70.32 4.21 -61.74
CA ALA A 325 70.72 4.59 -60.40
C ALA A 325 69.90 3.72 -59.45
N GLU A 326 70.60 2.80 -58.79
CA GLU A 326 70.15 2.08 -57.61
C GLU A 326 69.47 3.06 -56.65
N SER A 327 68.15 3.02 -56.60
CA SER A 327 67.34 3.65 -55.56
C SER A 327 66.49 2.53 -54.99
N ASP A 328 66.97 1.94 -53.89
CA ASP A 328 66.40 0.80 -53.17
C ASP A 328 64.99 1.04 -52.58
N PHE A 329 64.33 2.14 -52.94
CA PHE A 329 62.91 2.37 -52.69
C PHE A 329 62.16 2.33 -54.01
N SER A 330 61.78 1.12 -54.43
CA SER A 330 60.93 0.93 -55.60
C SER A 330 59.59 1.64 -55.37
N ILE A 331 59.09 2.35 -56.38
CA ILE A 331 57.75 2.98 -56.39
C ILE A 331 56.65 1.97 -56.02
N GLY A 332 56.83 0.69 -56.35
CA GLY A 332 55.92 -0.39 -55.93
C GLY A 332 55.91 -0.69 -54.43
N THR A 333 57.03 -0.50 -53.72
CA THR A 333 57.10 -0.66 -52.26
C THR A 333 56.38 0.47 -51.53
N LEU A 334 56.43 1.70 -52.08
CA LEU A 334 55.70 2.85 -51.53
C LEU A 334 54.18 2.69 -51.72
N ASP A 335 53.76 2.21 -52.89
CA ASP A 335 52.34 1.97 -53.20
C ASP A 335 51.75 0.86 -52.32
N GLU A 336 52.51 -0.21 -52.05
CA GLU A 336 52.10 -1.27 -51.12
C GLU A 336 51.97 -0.76 -49.68
N VAL A 337 52.86 0.13 -49.22
CA VAL A 337 52.75 0.79 -47.90
C VAL A 337 51.52 1.70 -47.85
N LEU A 338 51.22 2.42 -48.93
CA LEU A 338 50.05 3.31 -49.03
C LEU A 338 48.74 2.52 -48.99
N VAL A 339 48.64 1.42 -49.73
CA VAL A 339 47.49 0.50 -49.71
C VAL A 339 47.34 -0.15 -48.33
N ARG A 340 48.44 -0.61 -47.69
CA ARG A 340 48.39 -1.14 -46.32
C ARG A 340 47.91 -0.07 -45.32
N MET A 341 48.39 1.17 -45.43
CA MET A 341 47.97 2.27 -44.56
C MET A 341 46.48 2.63 -44.77
N GLN A 342 45.99 2.63 -46.01
CA GLN A 342 44.58 2.87 -46.32
C GLN A 342 43.69 1.73 -45.80
N LEU A 343 44.10 0.47 -45.97
CA LEU A 343 43.39 -0.68 -45.41
C LEU A 343 43.35 -0.64 -43.88
N GLU A 344 44.45 -0.22 -43.23
CA GLU A 344 44.49 -0.09 -41.78
C GLU A 344 43.65 1.10 -41.28
N GLN A 345 43.57 2.21 -42.03
CA GLN A 345 42.62 3.30 -41.76
C GLN A 345 41.16 2.85 -41.90
N VAL A 346 40.84 2.03 -42.91
CA VAL A 346 39.49 1.49 -43.07
C VAL A 346 39.17 0.52 -41.93
N ARG A 347 40.13 -0.32 -41.52
CA ARG A 347 39.98 -1.25 -40.40
C ARG A 347 39.73 -0.49 -39.09
N THR A 348 40.51 0.54 -38.78
CA THR A 348 40.33 1.35 -37.55
C THR A 348 38.98 2.08 -37.54
N ARG A 349 38.58 2.72 -38.64
CA ARG A 349 37.24 3.36 -38.76
C ARG A 349 36.10 2.36 -38.58
N ARG A 350 36.19 1.16 -39.16
CA ARG A 350 35.18 0.11 -38.98
C ARG A 350 35.12 -0.37 -37.53
N PHE A 351 36.26 -0.53 -36.87
CA PHE A 351 36.32 -0.92 -35.47
C PHE A 351 35.75 0.16 -34.54
N GLU A 352 36.03 1.44 -34.80
CA GLU A 352 35.44 2.56 -34.06
C GLU A 352 33.93 2.66 -34.26
N ALA A 353 33.44 2.47 -35.49
CA ALA A 353 32.01 2.43 -35.78
C ALA A 353 31.31 1.26 -35.06
N LEU A 354 31.97 0.09 -34.99
CA LEU A 354 31.48 -1.06 -34.21
C LEU A 354 31.44 -0.73 -32.71
N LYS A 355 32.47 -0.09 -32.17
CA LYS A 355 32.50 0.34 -30.76
C LYS A 355 31.37 1.31 -30.44
N LYS A 356 31.14 2.33 -31.29
CA LYS A 356 30.05 3.30 -31.15
C LYS A 356 28.68 2.63 -31.21
N THR A 357 28.45 1.71 -32.14
CA THR A 357 27.19 0.97 -32.24
C THR A 357 26.94 0.05 -31.04
N LEU A 358 27.96 -0.61 -30.51
CA LEU A 358 27.87 -1.38 -29.27
C LEU A 358 27.52 -0.50 -28.06
N LEU A 359 28.14 0.68 -27.93
CA LEU A 359 27.82 1.64 -26.87
C LEU A 359 26.37 2.13 -26.96
N ILE A 360 25.89 2.48 -28.16
CA ILE A 360 24.49 2.88 -28.38
C ILE A 360 23.54 1.74 -28.01
N ARG A 361 23.85 0.50 -28.41
CA ARG A 361 23.05 -0.68 -28.04
C ARG A 361 23.01 -0.87 -26.52
N HIS A 362 24.15 -0.76 -25.85
CA HIS A 362 24.23 -0.89 -24.40
C HIS A 362 23.44 0.22 -23.69
N ALA A 363 23.55 1.46 -24.15
CA ALA A 363 22.77 2.59 -23.61
C ALA A 363 21.26 2.37 -23.76
N LYS A 364 20.79 1.89 -24.93
CA LYS A 364 19.37 1.56 -25.15
C LYS A 364 18.89 0.44 -24.24
N LEU A 365 19.68 -0.62 -24.06
CA LEU A 365 19.35 -1.71 -23.15
C LEU A 365 19.27 -1.23 -21.69
N ASN A 366 20.22 -0.41 -21.25
CA ASN A 366 20.21 0.17 -19.92
C ASN A 366 19.02 1.11 -19.69
N GLN A 367 18.63 1.89 -20.70
CA GLN A 367 17.43 2.73 -20.63
C GLN A 367 16.17 1.87 -20.50
N ALA A 368 16.01 0.84 -21.34
CA ALA A 368 14.87 -0.07 -21.26
C ALA A 368 14.81 -0.79 -19.90
N ALA A 369 15.96 -1.23 -19.36
CA ALA A 369 16.04 -1.83 -18.04
C ALA A 369 15.62 -0.87 -16.92
N LYS A 370 16.06 0.41 -16.98
CA LYS A 370 15.63 1.45 -16.04
C LYS A 370 14.12 1.72 -16.12
N GLU A 371 13.56 1.79 -17.32
CA GLU A 371 12.12 1.98 -17.52
C GLU A 371 11.31 0.81 -16.95
N LEU A 372 11.72 -0.43 -17.20
CA LEU A 372 11.09 -1.63 -16.62
C LEU A 372 11.18 -1.63 -15.09
N PHE A 373 12.35 -1.28 -14.54
CA PHE A 373 12.52 -1.17 -13.10
C PHE A 373 11.61 -0.11 -12.47
N CYS A 374 11.48 1.07 -13.10
CA CYS A 374 10.57 2.11 -12.65
C CYS A 374 9.11 1.65 -12.70
N ARG A 375 8.68 0.98 -13.78
CA ARG A 375 7.32 0.42 -13.89
C ARG A 375 7.05 -0.62 -12.81
N TRP A 376 7.98 -1.52 -12.57
CA TRP A 376 7.87 -2.52 -11.50
C TRP A 376 7.76 -1.87 -10.11
N LYS A 377 8.58 -0.85 -9.82
CA LYS A 377 8.54 -0.12 -8.55
C LYS A 377 7.20 0.60 -8.34
N ILE A 378 6.63 1.20 -9.39
CA ILE A 378 5.31 1.84 -9.33
C ILE A 378 4.20 0.79 -9.16
N GLN A 379 4.29 -0.34 -9.84
CA GLN A 379 3.29 -1.41 -9.74
C GLN A 379 3.27 -2.04 -8.35
N THR A 380 4.45 -2.29 -7.76
CA THR A 380 4.57 -2.83 -6.41
C THR A 380 4.07 -1.85 -5.35
N SER A 381 4.38 -0.54 -5.48
CA SER A 381 3.85 0.48 -4.57
C SER A 381 2.32 0.61 -4.69
N ASN A 382 1.78 0.62 -5.90
CA ASN A 382 0.32 0.66 -6.13
C ASN A 382 -0.38 -0.55 -5.54
N THR A 383 0.19 -1.75 -5.70
CA THR A 383 -0.37 -2.98 -5.13
C THR A 383 -0.34 -2.94 -3.61
N ARG A 384 0.73 -2.42 -3.00
CA ARG A 384 0.82 -2.21 -1.55
C ARG A 384 -0.24 -1.21 -1.07
N MET A 385 -0.44 -0.10 -1.77
CA MET A 385 -1.48 0.88 -1.44
C MET A 385 -2.89 0.31 -1.57
N LEU A 386 -3.18 -0.45 -2.62
CA LEU A 386 -4.47 -1.11 -2.79
C LEU A 386 -4.77 -2.10 -1.65
N ARG A 387 -3.78 -2.88 -1.22
CA ARG A 387 -3.92 -3.78 -0.06
C ARG A 387 -4.19 -3.01 1.24
N LEU A 388 -3.45 -1.92 1.48
CA LEU A 388 -3.69 -1.05 2.65
C LEU A 388 -5.09 -0.42 2.62
N ASN A 389 -5.53 0.08 1.46
CA ASN A 389 -6.88 0.61 1.30
C ASN A 389 -7.96 -0.44 1.54
N ALA A 390 -7.77 -1.68 1.08
CA ALA A 390 -8.69 -2.78 1.36
C ALA A 390 -8.78 -3.06 2.87
N ILE A 391 -7.64 -3.10 3.58
CA ILE A 391 -7.60 -3.28 5.04
C ILE A 391 -8.34 -2.13 5.75
N LEU A 392 -8.10 -0.88 5.35
CA LEU A 392 -8.77 0.28 5.92
C LEU A 392 -10.29 0.24 5.67
N HIS A 393 -10.72 -0.18 4.49
CA HIS A 393 -12.13 -0.39 4.18
C HIS A 393 -12.76 -1.47 5.06
N MET A 394 -12.09 -2.61 5.24
CA MET A 394 -12.55 -3.68 6.12
C MET A 394 -12.64 -3.22 7.58
N HIS A 395 -11.64 -2.48 8.06
CA HIS A 395 -11.66 -1.88 9.39
C HIS A 395 -12.85 -0.93 9.58
N ARG A 396 -13.14 -0.06 8.60
CA ARG A 396 -14.32 0.82 8.64
C ARG A 396 -15.63 0.02 8.70
N ILE A 397 -15.75 -1.05 7.92
CA ILE A 397 -16.93 -1.93 7.95
C ILE A 397 -17.09 -2.55 9.35
N VAL A 398 -16.01 -3.06 9.94
CA VAL A 398 -16.02 -3.64 11.30
C VAL A 398 -16.48 -2.61 12.33
N LEU A 399 -15.92 -1.39 12.30
CA LEU A 399 -16.35 -0.31 13.19
C LEU A 399 -17.84 0.05 13.00
N HIS A 400 -18.33 0.07 11.76
CA HIS A 400 -19.75 0.31 11.49
C HIS A 400 -20.64 -0.83 12.02
N LEU A 401 -20.19 -2.08 11.93
CA LEU A 401 -20.91 -3.21 12.50
C LEU A 401 -20.94 -3.16 14.04
N GLU A 402 -19.83 -2.78 14.68
CA GLU A 402 -19.76 -2.59 16.12
C GLU A 402 -20.64 -1.45 16.62
N SER A 403 -20.62 -0.30 15.94
CA SER A 403 -21.51 0.82 16.28
C SER A 403 -22.99 0.44 16.12
N ARG A 404 -23.36 -0.32 15.07
CA ARG A 404 -24.72 -0.88 14.92
C ARG A 404 -25.07 -1.86 16.03
N LYS A 405 -24.12 -2.68 16.51
CA LYS A 405 -24.35 -3.57 17.67
C LYS A 405 -24.61 -2.74 18.94
N LYS A 406 -23.79 -1.73 19.22
CA LYS A 406 -23.96 -0.81 20.36
C LYS A 406 -25.31 -0.10 20.29
N LEU A 407 -25.72 0.40 19.12
CA LEU A 407 -27.00 1.05 18.90
C LEU A 407 -28.19 0.09 19.15
N ARG A 408 -28.09 -1.18 18.72
CA ARG A 408 -29.10 -2.19 19.03
C ARG A 408 -29.23 -2.44 20.53
N CYS A 409 -28.10 -2.55 21.25
CA CYS A 409 -28.12 -2.69 22.70
C CYS A 409 -28.75 -1.46 23.38
N PHE A 410 -28.40 -0.26 22.93
CA PHE A 410 -28.97 0.99 23.44
C PHE A 410 -30.48 1.07 23.21
N ASN A 411 -30.96 0.70 22.02
CA ASN A 411 -32.40 0.67 21.72
C ASN A 411 -33.14 -0.37 22.57
N LYS A 412 -32.52 -1.54 22.82
CA LYS A 412 -33.07 -2.56 23.72
C LYS A 412 -33.15 -2.04 25.16
N TRP A 413 -32.11 -1.38 25.65
CA TRP A 413 -32.14 -0.74 26.96
C TRP A 413 -33.21 0.35 27.04
N ARG A 414 -33.30 1.22 26.03
CA ARG A 414 -34.29 2.30 25.97
C ARG A 414 -35.73 1.76 26.03
N THR A 415 -36.02 0.70 25.29
CA THR A 415 -37.35 0.06 25.30
C THR A 415 -37.66 -0.57 26.66
N GLN A 416 -36.69 -1.22 27.30
CA GLN A 416 -36.85 -1.75 28.67
C GLN A 416 -37.11 -0.63 29.69
N VAL A 417 -36.40 0.50 29.60
CA VAL A 417 -36.63 1.65 30.47
C VAL A 417 -38.03 2.24 30.27
N GLN A 418 -38.48 2.36 29.01
CA GLN A 418 -39.84 2.81 28.71
C GLN A 418 -40.90 1.85 29.27
N GLN A 419 -40.70 0.53 29.16
CA GLN A 419 -41.59 -0.47 29.75
C GLN A 419 -41.63 -0.35 31.28
N LEU A 420 -40.48 -0.18 31.94
CA LEU A 420 -40.42 0.01 33.39
C LEU A 420 -41.18 1.27 33.82
N GLN A 421 -41.04 2.38 33.08
CA GLN A 421 -41.79 3.62 33.34
C GLN A 421 -43.30 3.39 33.22
N VAL A 422 -43.76 2.73 32.15
CA VAL A 422 -45.18 2.40 31.98
C VAL A 422 -45.69 1.52 33.13
N HIS A 423 -44.93 0.51 33.52
CA HIS A 423 -45.30 -0.33 34.68
C HIS A 423 -45.33 0.44 36.00
N THR A 424 -44.42 1.40 36.21
CA THR A 424 -44.46 2.24 37.41
C THR A 424 -45.69 3.14 37.42
N PHE A 425 -46.03 3.77 36.29
CA PHE A 425 -47.27 4.56 36.17
C PHE A 425 -48.52 3.69 36.38
N GLN A 426 -48.55 2.48 35.81
CA GLN A 426 -49.66 1.55 36.00
C GLN A 426 -49.79 1.14 37.47
N ALA A 427 -48.69 0.82 38.15
CA ALA A 427 -48.70 0.48 39.57
C ALA A 427 -49.18 1.64 40.45
N GLN A 428 -48.77 2.87 40.14
CA GLN A 428 -49.27 4.07 40.82
C GLN A 428 -50.77 4.27 40.58
N ALA A 429 -51.25 4.13 39.34
CA ALA A 429 -52.66 4.25 39.02
C ALA A 429 -53.51 3.19 39.75
N LEU A 430 -53.08 1.92 39.74
CA LEU A 430 -53.74 0.83 40.46
C LEU A 430 -53.74 1.06 41.97
N SER A 431 -52.66 1.60 42.53
CA SER A 431 -52.59 1.99 43.95
C SER A 431 -53.63 3.07 44.28
N CYS A 432 -53.75 4.11 43.45
CA CYS A 432 -54.78 5.15 43.62
C CYS A 432 -56.20 4.59 43.51
N TRP A 433 -56.46 3.72 42.52
CA TRP A 433 -57.77 3.08 42.35
C TRP A 433 -58.11 2.18 43.54
N ASN A 434 -57.17 1.38 44.02
CA ASN A 434 -57.35 0.56 45.21
C ASN A 434 -57.65 1.39 46.45
N ARG A 435 -56.99 2.55 46.62
CA ARG A 435 -57.31 3.49 47.70
C ARG A 435 -58.71 4.05 47.57
N MET A 436 -59.13 4.44 46.36
CA MET A 436 -60.48 4.96 46.11
C MET A 436 -61.56 3.91 46.40
N ILE A 437 -61.38 2.68 45.91
CA ILE A 437 -62.28 1.54 46.20
C ILE A 437 -62.29 1.24 47.71
N ALA A 438 -61.15 1.31 48.39
CA ALA A 438 -61.10 1.10 49.84
C ALA A 438 -61.91 2.19 50.59
N VAL A 439 -61.82 3.45 50.17
CA VAL A 439 -62.63 4.54 50.72
C VAL A 439 -64.12 4.31 50.47
N GLU A 440 -64.52 3.93 49.25
CA GLU A 440 -65.91 3.59 48.94
C GLU A 440 -66.43 2.41 49.77
N ARG A 441 -65.62 1.36 49.94
CA ARG A 441 -65.97 0.22 50.80
C ARG A 441 -66.16 0.63 52.25
N ILE A 442 -65.27 1.47 52.78
CA ILE A 442 -65.39 1.99 54.16
C ILE A 442 -66.66 2.85 54.28
N SER A 443 -66.93 3.73 53.32
CA SER A 443 -68.16 4.54 53.29
C SER A 443 -69.41 3.66 53.32
N HIS A 444 -69.46 2.64 52.47
CA HIS A 444 -70.60 1.73 52.41
C HIS A 444 -70.80 0.95 53.73
N VAL A 445 -69.72 0.54 54.41
CA VAL A 445 -69.81 -0.08 55.74
C VAL A 445 -70.34 0.91 56.78
N ILE A 446 -69.91 2.17 56.73
CA ILE A 446 -70.42 3.24 57.61
C ILE A 446 -71.91 3.49 57.32
N ASP A 447 -72.32 3.57 56.06
CA ASP A 447 -73.71 3.77 55.66
C ASP A 447 -74.60 2.59 56.10
N GLN A 448 -74.12 1.34 55.95
CA GLN A 448 -74.84 0.15 56.43
C GLN A 448 -74.96 0.10 57.96
N THR A 449 -73.90 0.47 58.68
CA THR A 449 -73.90 0.48 60.15
C THR A 449 -74.73 1.61 60.72
N THR A 450 -74.75 2.79 60.08
CA THR A 450 -75.62 3.91 60.46
C THR A 450 -77.09 3.63 60.16
N VAL A 451 -77.42 3.05 58.99
CA VAL A 451 -78.79 2.63 58.67
C VAL A 451 -79.28 1.54 59.61
N SER A 452 -78.45 0.55 59.94
CA SER A 452 -78.77 -0.49 60.93
C SER A 452 -78.90 0.09 62.34
N GLY A 453 -78.06 1.05 62.72
CA GLY A 453 -78.15 1.74 64.01
C GLY A 453 -79.40 2.60 64.15
N VAL A 454 -79.84 3.27 63.07
CA VAL A 454 -81.10 4.02 63.01
C VAL A 454 -82.30 3.07 63.03
N LEU A 455 -82.25 1.93 62.35
CA LEU A 455 -83.27 0.88 62.44
C LEU A 455 -83.35 0.27 63.84
N ILE A 456 -82.22 0.04 64.51
CA ILE A 456 -82.19 -0.42 65.91
C ILE A 456 -82.79 0.65 66.84
N LEU A 457 -82.44 1.93 66.66
CA LEU A 457 -83.03 3.02 67.44
C LEU A 457 -84.53 3.18 67.19
N LEU A 458 -85.01 3.04 65.95
CA LEU A 458 -86.44 3.06 65.62
C LEU A 458 -87.17 1.83 66.19
N SER A 459 -86.59 0.63 66.10
CA SER A 459 -87.16 -0.58 66.71
C SER A 459 -87.14 -0.57 68.25
N SER A 460 -86.22 0.18 68.85
CA SER A 460 -86.13 0.36 70.31
C SER A 460 -87.08 1.46 70.81
N VAL A 461 -87.53 2.36 69.94
CA VAL A 461 -88.60 3.33 70.22
C VAL A 461 -89.98 2.68 70.07
N ASP A 462 -90.17 1.78 69.10
CA ASP A 462 -91.41 1.00 68.95
C ASP A 462 -91.59 -0.08 70.04
N ALA A 463 -90.53 -0.44 70.78
CA ALA A 463 -90.61 -1.35 71.93
C ALA A 463 -90.94 -0.64 73.26
N PHE A 464 -91.04 0.70 73.26
CA PHE A 464 -91.34 1.53 74.43
C PHE A 464 -92.70 2.25 74.37
N HIS A 465 -93.52 1.95 73.37
CA HIS A 465 -94.95 2.24 73.31
C HIS A 465 -95.76 0.96 73.39
#